data_AF-A0A6A6T789-F1
#
_entry.id   AF-A0A6A6T789-F1
#
_cell.length_a   1.000
_cell.length_b   1.000
_cell.length_c   1.000
_cell.angle_alpha   90.00
_cell.angle_beta   90.00
_cell.angle_gamma   90.00
#
_symmetry.space_group_name_H-M   'P 1'
#
loop_
_entity.id
_entity.type
_entity.pdbx_description
1 polymer ?
#
loop_
_entity_poly.entity_id
_entity_poly.type
_entity_poly.pdbx_seq_one_letter_code
_entity_poly.pdbx_strand_id
1 'polypeptide(L)'
;MSRAAASNSDYTCVDFLLRNVGGTYNATSLLVHLLLTHHHEDYCKRISFCRVQAVLEAGADVDGGDYIATPLQIATRRMDIDTIRWLLQAGADPNRTGRTRPLHLTPRHDWYTYEQLSGLSPLWLHRTTRVGRSPHEQHAVVDACFVQYGGKEISDASRDTRKSSSS
;
A
#
# COMPACT_ATOMS: atom_id res chain seq x y z
N MET A 1 -35.20 0.21 -0.73
CA MET A 1 -33.98 -0.24 -0.04
C MET A 1 -32.92 0.83 -0.24
N SER A 2 -32.96 1.85 0.62
CA SER A 2 -32.23 3.10 0.45
C SER A 2 -30.83 2.97 1.03
N ARG A 3 -29.81 2.94 0.18
CA ARG A 3 -28.42 3.22 0.59
C ARG A 3 -28.41 4.66 1.11
N ALA A 4 -28.20 4.82 2.42
CA ALA A 4 -28.00 6.12 3.03
C ALA A 4 -26.82 6.78 2.31
N ALA A 5 -27.11 7.95 1.71
CA ALA A 5 -26.11 8.84 1.17
C ALA A 5 -25.20 9.27 2.32
N ALA A 6 -24.02 8.65 2.43
CA ALA A 6 -22.89 9.30 3.04
C ALA A 6 -22.72 10.63 2.29
N SER A 7 -22.78 11.72 3.05
CA SER A 7 -22.89 13.08 2.54
C SER A 7 -21.87 13.36 1.45
N ASN A 8 -22.36 13.80 0.28
CA ASN A 8 -21.56 14.33 -0.83
C ASN A 8 -20.53 15.40 -0.43
N SER A 9 -20.55 15.89 0.81
CA SER A 9 -19.64 16.90 1.35
C SER A 9 -18.21 16.39 1.58
N ASP A 10 -17.99 15.13 1.97
CA ASP A 10 -16.63 14.68 2.36
C ASP A 10 -15.75 14.33 1.15
N TYR A 11 -16.36 13.79 0.09
CA TYR A 11 -15.70 13.48 -1.18
C TYR A 11 -15.29 14.73 -1.97
N THR A 12 -15.95 15.88 -1.70
CA THR A 12 -15.65 17.12 -2.40
C THR A 12 -14.24 17.60 -2.18
N CYS A 13 -13.60 17.34 -1.04
CA CYS A 13 -12.24 17.83 -0.80
C CYS A 13 -11.21 17.04 -1.61
N VAL A 14 -11.36 15.72 -1.74
CA VAL A 14 -10.47 14.89 -2.56
C VAL A 14 -10.72 15.14 -4.04
N ASP A 15 -11.99 15.21 -4.46
CA ASP A 15 -12.36 15.57 -5.83
C ASP A 15 -11.88 16.99 -6.17
N PHE A 16 -12.00 17.94 -5.24
CA PHE A 16 -11.48 19.30 -5.38
C PHE A 16 -9.96 19.31 -5.46
N LEU A 17 -9.23 18.53 -4.66
CA LEU A 17 -7.77 18.42 -4.75
C LEU A 17 -7.34 17.82 -6.09
N LEU A 18 -8.01 16.76 -6.55
CA LEU A 18 -7.73 16.12 -7.84
C LEU A 18 -8.07 17.03 -9.04
N ARG A 19 -9.09 17.89 -8.92
CA ARG A 19 -9.55 18.80 -9.99
C ARG A 19 -8.89 20.18 -9.98
N ASN A 20 -8.54 20.74 -8.82
CA ASN A 20 -8.10 22.14 -8.67
C ASN A 20 -6.62 22.29 -8.34
N VAL A 21 -5.93 21.25 -7.85
CA VAL A 21 -4.47 21.27 -7.72
C VAL A 21 -3.88 20.79 -9.03
N GLY A 22 -3.87 21.67 -10.03
CA GLY A 22 -3.52 21.37 -11.41
C GLY A 22 -2.24 20.54 -11.57
N GLY A 23 -2.38 19.36 -12.16
CA GLY A 23 -1.31 18.61 -12.83
C GLY A 23 -0.15 18.05 -11.98
N THR A 24 -0.01 18.38 -10.70
CA THR A 24 1.15 17.96 -9.88
C THR A 24 0.95 16.67 -9.12
N TYR A 25 -0.30 16.31 -8.78
CA TYR A 25 -0.63 15.05 -8.10
C TYR A 25 -1.77 14.35 -8.84
N ASN A 26 -1.51 13.17 -9.39
CA ASN A 26 -2.57 12.27 -9.87
C ASN A 26 -3.11 11.40 -8.71
N ALA A 27 -4.27 10.78 -8.88
CA ALA A 27 -4.91 9.97 -7.83
C ALA A 27 -3.98 8.88 -7.27
N THR A 28 -3.16 8.26 -8.12
CA THR A 28 -2.14 7.26 -7.73
C THR A 28 -1.03 7.84 -6.84
N SER A 29 -0.51 9.02 -7.17
CA SER A 29 0.51 9.71 -6.38
C SER A 29 -0.01 10.14 -5.01
N LEU A 30 -1.28 10.56 -4.98
CA LEU A 30 -1.97 10.93 -3.76
C LEU A 30 -2.20 9.70 -2.89
N LEU A 31 -2.62 8.57 -3.48
CA LEU A 31 -2.77 7.30 -2.78
C LEU A 31 -1.46 6.90 -2.08
N VAL A 32 -0.36 6.83 -2.84
CA VAL A 32 0.95 6.44 -2.30
C VAL A 32 1.41 7.41 -1.20
N HIS A 33 1.28 8.71 -1.39
CA HIS A 33 1.69 9.70 -0.39
C HIS A 33 0.83 9.64 0.89
N LEU A 34 -0.48 9.43 0.76
CA LEU A 34 -1.38 9.27 1.90
C LEU A 34 -1.01 8.03 2.71
N LEU A 35 -0.67 6.91 2.06
CA LEU A 35 -0.25 5.69 2.77
C LEU A 35 1.03 5.87 3.59
N LEU A 36 1.87 6.87 3.28
CA LEU A 36 3.06 7.19 4.05
C LEU A 36 2.78 8.04 5.29
N THR A 37 1.77 8.91 5.21
CA THR A 37 1.54 10.01 6.17
C THR A 37 0.27 9.83 7.00
N HIS A 38 -0.65 8.97 6.57
CA HIS A 38 -1.94 8.73 7.19
C HIS A 38 -1.91 7.54 8.16
N HIS A 39 -2.57 7.68 9.31
CA HIS A 39 -2.69 6.64 10.34
C HIS A 39 -4.17 6.46 10.71
N HIS A 40 -4.62 5.20 10.80
CA HIS A 40 -6.03 4.84 11.00
C HIS A 40 -6.50 4.82 12.47
N GLU A 41 -5.60 5.08 13.44
CA GLU A 41 -5.90 4.80 14.85
C GLU A 41 -7.06 5.61 15.44
N ASP A 42 -7.32 6.86 15.02
CA ASP A 42 -8.36 7.68 15.66
C ASP A 42 -9.28 8.49 14.73
N TYR A 43 -8.80 8.97 13.58
CA TYR A 43 -9.57 9.94 12.80
C TYR A 43 -10.65 9.26 11.93
N CYS A 44 -10.29 8.23 11.17
CA CYS A 44 -11.20 7.56 10.23
C CYS A 44 -12.37 6.84 10.91
N LYS A 45 -12.16 6.30 12.12
CA LYS A 45 -13.22 5.62 12.88
C LYS A 45 -14.26 6.60 13.44
N ARG A 46 -13.88 7.86 13.69
CA ARG A 46 -14.77 8.87 14.28
C ARG A 46 -15.66 9.58 13.26
N ILE A 47 -15.18 9.79 12.03
CA ILE A 47 -15.90 10.55 11.00
C ILE A 47 -16.43 9.69 9.84
N SER A 48 -16.30 8.35 9.93
CA SER A 48 -16.76 7.41 8.88
C SER A 48 -16.25 7.72 7.45
N PHE A 49 -15.14 8.47 7.36
CA PHE A 49 -14.55 8.91 6.11
C PHE A 49 -13.03 8.67 6.17
N CYS A 50 -12.51 7.88 5.22
CA CYS A 50 -11.08 7.69 5.04
C CYS A 50 -10.64 8.24 3.68
N ARG A 51 -9.58 9.07 3.70
CA ARG A 51 -8.99 9.65 2.50
C ARG A 51 -8.43 8.58 1.55
N VAL A 52 -7.97 7.45 2.08
CA VAL A 52 -7.51 6.31 1.26
C VAL A 52 -8.67 5.74 0.45
N GLN A 53 -9.81 5.46 1.08
CA GLN A 53 -11.01 4.97 0.36
C GLN A 53 -11.51 5.97 -0.68
N ALA A 54 -11.58 7.25 -0.34
CA ALA A 54 -12.01 8.29 -1.28
C ALA A 54 -11.13 8.38 -2.52
N VAL A 55 -9.81 8.21 -2.36
CA VAL A 55 -8.87 8.22 -3.49
C VAL A 55 -8.96 6.94 -4.33
N LEU A 56 -9.24 5.78 -3.70
CA LEU A 56 -9.52 4.54 -4.43
C LEU A 56 -10.81 4.65 -5.25
N GLU A 57 -11.87 5.22 -4.68
CA GLU A 57 -13.14 5.48 -5.39
C GLU A 57 -12.98 6.50 -6.53
N ALA A 58 -12.04 7.44 -6.40
CA ALA A 58 -11.69 8.39 -7.47
C ALA A 58 -10.89 7.75 -8.63
N GLY A 59 -10.66 6.44 -8.61
CA GLY A 59 -9.99 5.71 -9.69
C GLY A 59 -8.46 5.78 -9.63
N ALA A 60 -7.89 5.92 -8.44
CA ALA A 60 -6.45 5.72 -8.27
C ALA A 60 -6.03 4.33 -8.73
N ASP A 61 -4.86 4.24 -9.37
CA ASP A 61 -4.26 2.95 -9.68
C ASP A 61 -3.86 2.24 -8.37
N VAL A 62 -4.58 1.18 -8.07
CA VAL A 62 -4.46 0.38 -6.84
C VAL A 62 -3.10 -0.30 -6.71
N ASP A 63 -2.41 -0.53 -7.82
CA ASP A 63 -1.08 -1.15 -7.85
C ASP A 63 0.06 -0.12 -7.84
N GLY A 64 -0.27 1.17 -7.96
CA GLY A 64 0.72 2.25 -7.85
C GLY A 64 1.56 2.48 -9.11
N GLY A 65 1.15 2.03 -10.29
CA GLY A 65 1.82 2.34 -11.56
C GLY A 65 3.33 2.11 -11.55
N ASP A 66 4.11 3.18 -11.75
CA ASP A 66 5.57 3.19 -11.83
C ASP A 66 6.29 3.44 -10.48
N TYR A 67 5.56 3.43 -9.36
CA TYR A 67 6.17 3.59 -8.04
C TYR A 67 7.07 2.39 -7.68
N ILE A 68 8.11 2.66 -6.90
CA ILE A 68 9.09 1.64 -6.48
C ILE A 68 8.53 0.61 -5.49
N ALA A 69 7.43 0.96 -4.83
CA ALA A 69 6.68 0.10 -3.95
C ALA A 69 5.20 0.30 -4.26
N THR A 70 4.44 -0.80 -4.31
CA THR A 70 3.00 -0.75 -4.51
C THR A 70 2.31 -0.24 -3.23
N PRO A 71 1.10 0.35 -3.34
CA PRO A 71 0.26 0.67 -2.20
C PRO A 71 0.12 -0.51 -1.23
N LEU A 72 -0.01 -1.72 -1.77
CA LEU A 72 -0.15 -2.93 -0.98
C LEU A 72 1.14 -3.29 -0.22
N GLN A 73 2.31 -3.19 -0.84
CA GLN A 73 3.60 -3.40 -0.16
C GLN A 73 3.81 -2.39 0.99
N ILE A 74 3.40 -1.14 0.81
CA ILE A 74 3.49 -0.09 1.85
C ILE A 74 2.54 -0.42 3.01
N ALA A 75 1.28 -0.77 2.71
CA ALA A 75 0.28 -1.13 3.71
C ALA A 75 0.70 -2.36 4.52
N THR A 76 1.25 -3.38 3.86
CA THR A 76 1.80 -4.57 4.53
C THR A 76 2.93 -4.22 5.47
N ARG A 77 3.89 -3.40 5.03
CA ARG A 77 4.99 -2.97 5.91
C ARG A 77 4.49 -2.22 7.13
N ARG A 78 3.40 -1.46 7.00
CA ARG A 78 2.81 -0.71 8.11
C ARG A 78 1.89 -1.54 9.01
N MET A 79 1.64 -2.80 8.66
CA MET A 79 0.64 -3.67 9.31
C MET A 79 -0.77 -3.04 9.33
N ASP A 80 -1.10 -2.25 8.31
CA ASP A 80 -2.39 -1.56 8.21
C ASP A 80 -3.44 -2.47 7.57
N ILE A 81 -4.05 -3.32 8.41
CA ILE A 81 -5.00 -4.36 8.00
C ILE A 81 -6.20 -3.78 7.23
N ASP A 82 -6.69 -2.62 7.65
CA ASP A 82 -7.84 -1.98 7.01
C ASP A 82 -7.49 -1.51 5.60
N THR A 83 -6.33 -0.86 5.42
CA THR A 83 -5.83 -0.50 4.09
C THR A 83 -5.59 -1.74 3.22
N ILE A 84 -4.96 -2.80 3.76
CA ILE A 84 -4.70 -4.05 3.02
C ILE A 84 -6.02 -4.61 2.47
N ARG A 85 -7.07 -4.66 3.29
CA ARG A 85 -8.39 -5.13 2.89
C ARG A 85 -8.99 -4.25 1.80
N TRP A 86 -8.95 -2.93 1.95
CA TRP A 86 -9.50 -2.02 0.94
C TRP A 86 -8.79 -2.12 -0.40
N LEU A 87 -7.46 -2.22 -0.41
CA LEU A 87 -6.68 -2.39 -1.63
C LEU A 87 -7.01 -3.72 -2.33
N LEU A 88 -7.06 -4.82 -1.59
CA LEU A 88 -7.43 -6.14 -2.14
C LEU A 88 -8.87 -6.16 -2.66
N GLN A 89 -9.81 -5.54 -1.93
CA GLN A 89 -11.20 -5.39 -2.39
C GLN A 89 -11.33 -4.51 -3.63
N ALA A 90 -10.46 -3.51 -3.77
CA ALA A 90 -10.37 -2.66 -4.96
C ALA A 90 -9.67 -3.35 -6.13
N GLY A 91 -9.21 -4.60 -5.96
CA GLY A 91 -8.63 -5.42 -7.04
C GLY A 91 -7.12 -5.30 -7.17
N ALA A 92 -6.40 -4.80 -6.15
CA ALA A 92 -4.94 -4.82 -6.15
C ALA A 92 -4.40 -6.25 -6.31
N ASP A 93 -3.40 -6.44 -7.16
CA ASP A 93 -2.79 -7.75 -7.34
C ASP A 93 -1.92 -8.08 -6.10
N PRO A 94 -2.24 -9.14 -5.34
CA PRO A 94 -1.52 -9.49 -4.11
C PRO A 94 -0.08 -9.92 -4.35
N ASN A 95 0.32 -10.14 -5.61
CA ASN A 95 1.66 -10.52 -6.01
C ASN A 95 2.43 -9.39 -6.68
N ARG A 96 1.79 -8.24 -6.95
CA ARG A 96 2.42 -7.14 -7.65
C ARG A 96 3.55 -6.57 -6.80
N THR A 97 4.70 -6.41 -7.44
CA THR A 97 5.87 -5.78 -6.85
C THR A 97 6.10 -4.43 -7.51
N GLY A 98 6.55 -3.47 -6.71
CA GLY A 98 6.91 -2.16 -7.20
C GLY A 98 8.11 -2.19 -8.13
N ARG A 99 8.34 -1.10 -8.83
CA ARG A 99 9.38 -0.99 -9.85
C ARG A 99 10.78 -1.09 -9.25
N THR A 100 11.59 -1.99 -9.79
CA THR A 100 13.02 -2.04 -9.50
C THR A 100 13.70 -0.82 -10.10
N ARG A 101 14.25 0.04 -9.23
CA ARG A 101 15.17 1.09 -9.68
C ARG A 101 16.54 0.49 -9.98
N PRO A 102 17.19 0.89 -11.08
CA PRO A 102 18.61 0.62 -11.26
C PRO A 102 19.40 1.23 -10.11
N LEU A 103 20.25 0.44 -9.45
CA LEU A 103 21.03 0.79 -8.26
C LEU A 103 21.93 2.03 -8.42
N HIS A 104 22.10 2.56 -9.64
CA HIS A 104 23.01 3.68 -9.96
C HIS A 104 22.34 5.06 -10.00
N LEU A 105 21.03 5.16 -9.76
CA LEU A 105 20.32 6.45 -9.77
C LEU A 105 20.24 7.02 -8.35
N THR A 106 20.55 8.31 -8.21
CA THR A 106 20.49 9.00 -6.91
C THR A 106 19.04 9.08 -6.39
N PRO A 107 18.80 8.82 -5.09
CA PRO A 107 17.44 8.79 -4.54
C PRO A 107 16.77 10.17 -4.62
N ARG A 108 15.50 10.21 -5.03
CA ARG A 108 14.62 11.34 -4.64
C ARG A 108 14.24 11.12 -3.18
N HIS A 109 14.45 12.15 -2.36
CA HIS A 109 14.63 12.13 -0.90
C HIS A 109 13.53 11.45 -0.06
N ASP A 110 12.35 11.14 -0.61
CA ASP A 110 11.18 10.70 0.17
C ASP A 110 10.90 9.17 0.10
N TRP A 111 11.41 8.48 -0.93
CA TRP A 111 11.12 7.06 -1.17
C TRP A 111 12.25 6.11 -0.78
N TYR A 112 13.37 6.64 -0.28
CA TYR A 112 14.58 5.87 0.06
C TYR A 112 14.32 4.69 1.01
N THR A 113 13.38 4.85 1.95
CA THR A 113 13.06 3.79 2.91
C THR A 113 12.36 2.59 2.28
N TYR A 114 11.74 2.73 1.11
CA TYR A 114 10.92 1.70 0.46
C TYR A 114 11.60 0.99 -0.71
N GLU A 115 12.81 1.40 -1.08
CA GLU A 115 13.64 0.69 -2.07
C GLU A 115 13.84 -0.79 -1.68
N GLN A 116 13.89 -1.07 -0.38
CA GLN A 116 14.04 -2.42 0.15
C GLN A 116 12.83 -3.33 -0.11
N LEU A 117 11.68 -2.78 -0.50
CA LEU A 117 10.47 -3.53 -0.84
C LEU A 117 10.42 -3.95 -2.32
N SER A 118 11.26 -3.34 -3.16
CA SER A 118 11.28 -3.65 -4.60
C SER A 118 11.52 -5.14 -4.84
N GLY A 119 10.74 -5.73 -5.76
CA GLY A 119 10.88 -7.14 -6.14
C GLY A 119 10.37 -8.16 -5.11
N LEU A 120 9.87 -7.72 -3.95
CA LEU A 120 9.37 -8.61 -2.90
C LEU A 120 7.84 -8.66 -2.89
N SER A 121 7.25 -9.84 -2.96
CA SER A 121 5.79 -9.97 -2.81
C SER A 121 5.33 -9.43 -1.44
N PRO A 122 4.12 -8.84 -1.37
CA PRO A 122 3.48 -8.46 -0.10
C PRO A 122 3.47 -9.60 0.93
N LEU A 123 3.16 -10.84 0.53
CA LEU A 123 3.13 -11.98 1.45
C LEU A 123 4.51 -12.32 2.03
N TRP A 124 5.55 -12.29 1.20
CA TRP A 124 6.92 -12.52 1.67
C TRP A 124 7.35 -11.44 2.67
N LEU A 125 7.04 -10.17 2.39
CA LEU A 125 7.31 -9.06 3.28
C LEU A 125 6.67 -9.27 4.65
N HIS A 126 5.38 -9.59 4.69
CA HIS A 126 4.63 -9.83 5.92
C HIS A 126 5.26 -10.91 6.83
N ARG A 127 5.70 -12.02 6.23
CA ARG A 127 6.23 -13.18 6.97
C ARG A 127 7.67 -13.01 7.43
N THR A 128 8.50 -12.34 6.63
CA THR A 128 9.95 -12.23 6.90
C THR A 128 10.30 -10.97 7.66
N THR A 129 9.65 -9.86 7.34
CA THR A 129 9.75 -8.64 8.12
C THR A 129 8.68 -8.74 9.19
N ARG A 130 9.04 -9.20 10.39
CA ARG A 130 8.20 -9.02 11.58
C ARG A 130 8.16 -7.53 11.89
N VAL A 131 7.43 -6.76 11.07
CA VAL A 131 7.35 -5.32 11.22
C VAL A 131 6.39 -5.05 12.36
N GLY A 132 6.97 -4.74 13.53
CA GLY A 132 6.23 -4.29 14.70
C GLY A 132 5.98 -5.39 15.74
N ARG A 133 5.74 -4.93 16.98
CA ARG A 133 5.21 -5.76 18.08
C ARG A 133 3.71 -6.05 17.88
N SER A 134 3.26 -6.26 16.66
CA SER A 134 1.86 -6.60 16.38
C SER A 134 1.55 -7.97 16.98
N PRO A 135 0.40 -8.14 17.65
CA PRO A 135 -0.01 -9.44 18.19
C PRO A 135 0.01 -10.52 17.10
N HIS A 136 0.40 -11.74 17.47
CA HIS A 136 0.42 -12.90 16.55
C HIS A 136 -0.92 -13.10 15.81
N GLU A 137 -2.03 -12.76 16.45
CA GLU A 137 -3.38 -12.84 15.88
C GLU A 137 -3.57 -11.92 14.66
N GLN A 138 -2.99 -10.72 14.66
CA GLN A 138 -3.07 -9.79 13.53
C GLN A 138 -2.28 -10.31 12.33
N HIS A 139 -1.14 -10.94 12.57
CA HIS A 139 -0.36 -11.56 11.50
C HIS A 139 -1.12 -12.71 10.82
N ALA A 140 -1.82 -13.54 11.60
CA ALA A 140 -2.65 -14.61 11.06
C ALA A 140 -3.80 -14.09 10.18
N VAL A 141 -4.42 -12.97 10.56
CA VAL A 141 -5.48 -12.33 9.78
C VAL A 141 -4.96 -11.83 8.44
N VAL A 142 -3.80 -11.17 8.42
CA VAL A 142 -3.18 -10.65 7.19
C VAL A 142 -2.73 -11.80 6.29
N ASP A 143 -2.13 -12.84 6.84
CA ASP A 143 -1.76 -14.06 6.09
C ASP A 143 -2.98 -14.70 5.43
N ALA A 144 -4.06 -14.91 6.19
CA ALA A 144 -5.30 -15.47 5.66
C ALA A 144 -5.89 -14.60 4.54
N CYS A 145 -5.80 -13.28 4.67
CA CYS A 145 -6.25 -12.34 3.65
C CYS A 145 -5.45 -12.51 2.36
N PHE A 146 -4.11 -12.50 2.42
CA PHE A 146 -3.30 -12.70 1.22
C PHE A 146 -3.56 -14.06 0.55
N VAL A 147 -3.69 -15.13 1.32
CA VAL A 147 -3.99 -16.47 0.78
C VAL A 147 -5.35 -16.48 0.08
N GLN A 148 -6.37 -15.84 0.67
CA GLN A 148 -7.70 -15.76 0.06
C GLN A 148 -7.68 -15.09 -1.32
N TYR A 149 -6.86 -14.06 -1.49
CA TYR A 149 -6.76 -13.33 -2.77
C TYR A 149 -5.72 -13.94 -3.73
N GLY A 150 -5.06 -15.05 -3.37
CA GLY A 150 -4.10 -15.75 -4.23
C GLY A 150 -2.66 -15.21 -4.16
N GLY A 151 -2.30 -14.57 -3.05
CA GLY A 151 -0.94 -14.14 -2.75
C GLY A 151 0.04 -15.32 -2.64
N LYS A 152 1.22 -15.15 -3.20
CA LYS A 152 2.32 -16.11 -3.22
C LYS A 152 3.57 -15.48 -2.64
N GLU A 153 4.42 -16.31 -2.07
CA GLU A 153 5.76 -15.89 -1.67
C GLU A 153 6.65 -15.79 -2.91
N ILE A 154 7.02 -14.56 -3.24
CA ILE A 154 8.03 -14.24 -4.24
C ILE A 154 9.13 -13.48 -3.52
N SER A 155 10.30 -14.11 -3.42
CA SER A 155 11.56 -13.45 -3.10
C SER A 155 12.29 -13.12 -4.39
N ASP A 156 12.96 -11.98 -4.41
CA ASP A 156 13.87 -11.63 -5.50
C ASP A 156 15.08 -12.58 -5.42
N ALA A 157 15.15 -13.57 -6.31
CA ALA A 157 16.20 -14.61 -6.33
C ALA A 157 17.63 -14.03 -6.37
N SER A 158 17.76 -12.77 -6.77
CA SER A 158 19.00 -11.99 -6.76
C SER A 158 19.54 -11.67 -5.36
N ARG A 159 18.72 -11.78 -4.29
CA ARG A 159 19.13 -11.57 -2.89
C ARG A 159 19.59 -12.85 -2.18
N ASP A 160 19.20 -14.03 -2.67
CA ASP A 160 19.60 -15.31 -2.08
C ASP A 160 21.07 -15.68 -2.37
N THR A 161 21.66 -15.15 -3.45
CA THR A 161 23.07 -15.39 -3.80
C THR A 161 24.08 -14.71 -2.86
N ARG A 162 23.64 -13.79 -1.98
CA ARG A 162 24.51 -13.15 -0.97
C ARG A 162 24.63 -13.93 0.34
N LYS A 163 23.79 -14.94 0.57
CA LYS A 163 23.88 -15.78 1.78
C LYS A 163 24.79 -17.00 1.61
N SER A 164 25.23 -17.31 0.39
CA SER A 164 26.08 -18.46 0.08
C SER A 164 27.57 -18.14 -0.04
N SER A 165 28.01 -16.90 0.22
CA SER A 165 29.41 -16.47 0.07
C SER A 165 30.10 -16.05 1.38
N SER A 166 29.59 -16.50 2.52
CA SER A 166 30.28 -16.41 3.81
C SER A 166 30.32 -17.81 4.44
N SER A 167 31.27 -18.62 3.97
CA SER A 167 31.77 -19.84 4.60
C SER A 167 33.29 -19.78 4.58
#